data_AF-A0A379UV90-F1
#
_entry.id   AF-A0A379UV90-F1
#
_cell.length_a   1.000
_cell.length_b   1.000
_cell.length_c   1.000
_cell.angle_alpha   90.00
_cell.angle_beta   90.00
_cell.angle_gamma   90.00
#
_symmetry.space_group_name_H-M   'P 1'
#
loop_
_entity.id
_entity.type
_entity.pdbx_description
1 polymer ?
#
loop_
_entity_poly.entity_id
_entity_poly.type
_entity_poly.pdbx_seq_one_letter_code
_entity_poly.pdbx_strand_id
1 'polypeptide(L)'
;MPPARLKPSYRVINLTLALFNTSAGDTAAGEWGRAALPGREHDARADIDLALEYALALECEQVHIMAGVVPDGADGARYRATFIDNLRYAPTGLPPTINVF
;
A
#
# COMPACT_ATOMS: atom_id res chain seq x y z
N MET A 1 -8.59 -4.83 -11.52
CA MET A 1 -9.28 -6.15 -11.61
C MET A 1 -9.68 -6.57 -10.22
N PRO A 2 -10.95 -6.91 -9.93
CA PRO A 2 -11.40 -7.19 -8.55
C PRO A 2 -10.64 -8.39 -7.94
N PRO A 3 -10.34 -8.36 -6.62
CA PRO A 3 -9.49 -9.36 -5.98
C PRO A 3 -10.07 -10.78 -6.03
N ALA A 4 -11.41 -10.91 -6.06
CA ALA A 4 -12.11 -12.19 -6.20
C ALA A 4 -11.70 -13.00 -7.45
N ARG A 5 -11.19 -12.34 -8.50
CA ARG A 5 -10.72 -13.02 -9.72
C ARG A 5 -9.30 -13.59 -9.62
N LEU A 6 -8.51 -13.20 -8.62
CA LEU A 6 -7.12 -13.65 -8.45
C LEU A 6 -6.98 -14.91 -7.59
N LYS A 7 -7.81 -15.02 -6.54
CA LYS A 7 -7.73 -16.11 -5.55
C LYS A 7 -7.81 -17.53 -6.16
N PRO A 8 -8.72 -17.82 -7.13
CA PRO A 8 -8.78 -19.15 -7.74
C PRO A 8 -7.49 -19.52 -8.47
N SER A 9 -6.82 -18.55 -9.09
CA SER A 9 -5.62 -18.78 -9.89
C SER A 9 -4.46 -19.30 -9.04
N TYR A 10 -4.20 -18.70 -7.87
CA TYR A 10 -3.11 -19.14 -6.98
C TYR A 10 -3.36 -20.52 -6.36
N ARG A 11 -4.62 -20.83 -6.03
CA ARG A 11 -4.99 -22.15 -5.46
C ARG A 11 -4.82 -23.29 -6.47
N VAL A 12 -5.14 -23.06 -7.75
CA VAL A 12 -5.00 -24.09 -8.80
C VAL A 12 -3.54 -24.48 -9.03
N ILE A 13 -2.60 -23.56 -8.80
CA ILE A 13 -1.15 -23.80 -8.98
C ILE A 13 -0.39 -23.94 -7.65
N ASN A 14 -1.10 -24.10 -6.53
CA ASN A 14 -0.54 -24.29 -5.19
C ASN A 14 0.51 -23.24 -4.77
N LEU A 15 0.22 -21.96 -5.04
CA LEU A 15 1.04 -20.84 -4.59
C LEU A 15 0.40 -20.09 -3.43
N THR A 16 1.24 -19.61 -2.52
CA THR A 16 0.88 -18.64 -1.49
C THR A 16 1.36 -17.25 -1.91
N LEU A 17 0.49 -16.24 -1.81
CA LEU A 17 0.89 -14.86 -2.01
C LEU A 17 1.57 -14.34 -0.74
N ALA A 18 2.91 -14.30 -0.77
CA ALA A 18 3.69 -13.87 0.38
C ALA A 18 3.55 -12.37 0.69
N LEU A 19 3.56 -11.53 -0.35
CA LEU A 19 3.59 -10.07 -0.23
C LEU A 19 3.06 -9.41 -1.52
N PHE A 20 2.48 -8.22 -1.40
CA PHE A 20 2.39 -7.24 -2.49
C PHE A 20 2.46 -5.80 -1.96
N ASN A 21 2.45 -4.83 -2.87
CA ASN A 21 2.60 -3.41 -2.57
C ASN A 21 1.27 -2.65 -2.68
N THR A 22 1.17 -1.51 -2.00
CA THR A 22 0.22 -0.45 -2.41
C THR A 22 0.53 0.06 -3.81
N SER A 23 -0.38 0.85 -4.39
CA SER A 23 -0.19 1.43 -5.73
C SER A 23 1.11 2.24 -5.82
N ALA A 24 1.85 2.06 -6.91
CA ALA A 24 2.99 2.90 -7.24
C ALA A 24 2.56 4.30 -7.74
N GLY A 25 1.29 4.47 -8.10
CA GLY A 25 0.75 5.69 -8.67
C GLY A 25 1.04 5.85 -10.16
N ASP A 26 1.15 7.09 -10.63
CA ASP A 26 1.51 7.40 -12.01
C ASP A 26 3.02 7.28 -12.24
N THR A 27 3.45 6.07 -12.55
CA THR A 27 4.86 5.77 -12.82
C THR A 27 5.38 6.44 -14.09
N ALA A 28 4.51 6.81 -15.03
CA ALA A 28 4.91 7.58 -16.21
C ALA A 28 5.22 9.04 -15.86
N ALA A 29 4.58 9.57 -14.82
CA ALA A 29 4.91 10.87 -14.22
C ALA A 29 6.05 10.79 -13.18
N GLY A 30 6.63 9.60 -12.95
CA GLY A 30 7.72 9.39 -12.00
C GLY A 30 7.28 9.13 -10.55
N GLU A 31 5.99 8.87 -10.30
CA GLU A 31 5.55 8.43 -8.96
C GLU A 31 6.09 7.01 -8.65
N TRP A 32 6.37 6.76 -7.37
CA TRP A 32 6.79 5.44 -6.87
C TRP A 32 6.26 5.19 -5.45
N GLY A 33 4.94 5.33 -5.32
CA GLY A 33 4.24 5.38 -4.05
C GLY A 33 3.87 6.82 -3.65
N ARG A 34 2.97 6.92 -2.68
CA ARG A 34 2.37 8.21 -2.26
C ARG A 34 2.35 8.43 -0.76
N ALA A 35 2.67 7.42 0.05
CA ALA A 35 2.49 7.47 1.50
C ALA A 35 3.37 8.53 2.21
N ALA A 36 4.46 8.96 1.59
CA ALA A 36 5.36 9.99 2.11
C ALA A 36 5.13 11.37 1.49
N LEU A 37 4.25 11.51 0.48
CA LEU A 37 4.07 12.76 -0.26
C LEU A 37 3.17 13.74 0.50
N PRO A 38 3.70 14.89 0.98
CA PRO A 38 2.89 15.85 1.71
C PRO A 38 1.78 16.43 0.83
N GLY A 39 0.55 16.49 1.35
CA GLY A 39 -0.63 16.94 0.61
C GLY A 39 -1.31 15.86 -0.23
N ARG A 40 -0.80 14.62 -0.23
CA ARG A 40 -1.40 13.45 -0.90
C ARG A 40 -1.85 12.37 0.09
N GLU A 41 -2.07 12.74 1.35
CA GLU A 41 -2.42 11.81 2.44
C GLU A 41 -3.74 11.07 2.16
N HIS A 42 -4.71 11.75 1.55
CA HIS A 42 -5.97 11.11 1.17
C HIS A 42 -5.76 9.99 0.14
N ASP A 43 -4.92 10.24 -0.88
CA ASP A 43 -4.63 9.25 -1.91
C ASP A 43 -3.81 8.08 -1.35
N ALA A 44 -2.86 8.37 -0.46
CA ALA A 44 -2.11 7.34 0.24
C ALA A 44 -3.02 6.43 1.07
N ARG A 45 -3.99 7.00 1.81
CA ARG A 45 -4.95 6.21 2.60
C ARG A 45 -5.89 5.41 1.73
N ALA A 46 -6.34 5.95 0.60
CA ALA A 46 -7.12 5.21 -0.38
C ALA A 46 -6.33 4.02 -0.96
N ASP A 47 -5.03 4.19 -1.24
CA ASP A 47 -4.16 3.10 -1.68
C ASP A 47 -3.97 2.03 -0.60
N ILE A 48 -3.84 2.43 0.67
CA ILE A 48 -3.74 1.54 1.83
C ILE A 48 -5.04 0.74 1.99
N ASP A 49 -6.19 1.42 1.99
CA ASP A 49 -7.52 0.79 2.13
C ASP A 49 -7.74 -0.26 1.04
N LEU A 50 -7.44 0.10 -0.21
CA LEU A 50 -7.56 -0.82 -1.35
C LEU A 50 -6.61 -2.00 -1.22
N ALA A 51 -5.35 -1.78 -0.85
CA ALA A 51 -4.41 -2.87 -0.66
C ALA A 51 -4.87 -3.84 0.43
N LEU A 52 -5.46 -3.33 1.52
CA LEU A 52 -5.97 -4.17 2.59
C LEU A 52 -7.21 -4.97 2.19
N GLU A 53 -8.10 -4.41 1.35
CA GLU A 53 -9.19 -5.17 0.73
C GLU A 53 -8.65 -6.38 -0.06
N TYR A 54 -7.56 -6.18 -0.82
CA TYR A 54 -6.92 -7.26 -1.56
C TYR A 54 -6.25 -8.28 -0.65
N ALA A 55 -5.55 -7.82 0.40
CA ALA A 55 -4.88 -8.70 1.36
C ALA A 55 -5.88 -9.66 2.01
N LEU A 56 -7.04 -9.14 2.42
CA LEU A 56 -8.15 -9.94 2.96
C LEU A 56 -8.67 -10.98 1.97
N ALA A 57 -8.99 -10.54 0.75
CA ALA A 57 -9.56 -11.41 -0.26
C ALA A 57 -8.58 -12.51 -0.69
N LEU A 58 -7.28 -12.19 -0.74
CA LEU A 58 -6.21 -13.08 -1.22
C LEU A 58 -5.53 -13.90 -0.11
N GLU A 59 -5.95 -13.73 1.15
CA GLU A 59 -5.32 -14.39 2.30
C GLU A 59 -3.81 -14.06 2.38
N CYS A 60 -3.43 -12.82 2.05
CA CYS A 60 -2.07 -12.34 2.14
C CYS A 60 -1.88 -11.57 3.44
N GLU A 61 -0.90 -11.97 4.24
CA GLU A 61 -0.65 -11.41 5.57
C GLU A 61 0.31 -10.21 5.57
N GLN A 62 0.84 -9.84 4.41
CA GLN A 62 1.88 -8.82 4.31
C GLN A 62 1.58 -7.85 3.16
N VAL A 63 1.54 -6.56 3.48
CA VAL A 63 1.44 -5.47 2.50
C VAL A 63 2.55 -4.47 2.75
N HIS A 64 3.31 -4.16 1.69
CA HIS A 64 4.31 -3.10 1.72
C HIS A 64 3.70 -1.77 1.27
N ILE A 65 3.80 -0.74 2.11
CA ILE A 65 3.27 0.59 1.84
C ILE A 65 4.34 1.43 1.13
N MET A 66 4.17 1.64 -0.17
CA MET A 66 5.14 2.41 -0.97
C MET A 66 5.15 3.89 -0.56
N ALA A 67 6.31 4.35 -0.08
CA ALA A 67 6.53 5.71 0.40
C ALA A 67 6.37 6.78 -0.69
N GLY A 68 7.14 6.70 -1.78
CA GLY A 68 7.18 7.72 -2.84
C GLY A 68 8.59 8.26 -3.08
N VAL A 69 8.72 9.04 -4.16
CA VAL A 69 9.98 9.68 -4.55
C VAL A 69 10.08 11.04 -3.87
N VAL A 70 11.23 11.34 -3.23
CA VAL A 70 11.51 12.66 -2.65
C VAL A 70 12.30 13.47 -3.68
N PRO A 71 11.77 14.60 -4.18
CA PRO A 71 12.50 15.46 -5.12
C PRO A 71 13.75 16.07 -4.49
N ASP A 72 14.76 16.34 -5.31
CA ASP A 72 15.96 17.07 -4.88
C ASP A 72 15.60 18.43 -4.30
N GLY A 73 16.21 18.78 -3.15
CA GLY A 73 15.95 20.04 -2.46
C GLY A 73 14.63 20.10 -1.67
N ALA A 74 13.81 19.04 -1.69
CA ALA A 74 12.62 18.96 -0.84
C ALA A 74 12.98 18.81 0.66
N ASP A 75 12.05 19.19 1.52
CA ASP A 75 12.17 18.96 2.96
C ASP A 75 11.91 17.48 3.30
N GLY A 76 12.99 16.69 3.36
CA GLY A 76 12.91 15.28 3.70
C GLY A 76 12.32 14.99 5.08
N ALA A 77 12.42 15.91 6.04
CA ALA A 77 11.82 15.74 7.37
C ALA A 77 10.28 15.79 7.27
N ARG A 78 9.75 16.69 6.44
CA ARG A 78 8.31 16.77 6.16
C ARG A 78 7.79 15.50 5.48
N TYR A 79 8.49 14.96 4.49
CA TYR A 79 8.11 13.71 3.82
C TYR A 79 8.13 12.53 4.79
N ARG A 80 9.16 12.44 5.63
CA ARG A 80 9.24 11.42 6.68
C ARG A 80 8.10 11.52 7.68
N ALA A 81 7.72 12.73 8.09
CA ALA A 81 6.60 12.95 9.00
C ALA A 81 5.28 12.47 8.37
N THR A 82 5.00 12.89 7.13
CA THR A 82 3.83 12.41 6.37
C THR A 82 3.82 10.87 6.25
N PHE A 83 4.98 10.26 5.99
CA PHE A 83 5.07 8.80 5.89
C PHE A 83 4.73 8.10 7.21
N ILE A 84 5.28 8.57 8.33
CA ILE A 84 5.00 8.01 9.65
C ILE A 84 3.51 8.15 9.99
N ASP A 85 2.90 9.30 9.68
CA ASP A 85 1.49 9.53 9.96
C ASP A 85 0.59 8.62 9.12
N ASN A 86 0.96 8.33 7.86
CA ASN A 86 0.24 7.37 7.03
C ASN A 86 0.52 5.91 7.40
N LEU A 87 1.70 5.55 7.92
CA LEU A 87 1.94 4.20 8.47
C LEU A 87 1.15 3.95 9.76
N ARG A 88 0.88 5.00 10.53
CA ARG A 88 0.03 4.95 11.73
C ARG A 88 -1.46 4.96 11.43
N TYR A 89 -1.84 5.26 10.19
CA TYR A 89 -3.23 5.18 9.79
C TYR A 89 -3.70 3.74 9.88
N ALA A 90 -4.65 3.51 10.77
CA ALA A 90 -5.31 2.22 10.94
C ALA A 90 -6.70 2.31 10.28
N PRO A 91 -6.92 1.66 9.14
CA PRO A 91 -8.25 1.59 8.56
C PRO A 91 -9.23 0.87 9.49
N THR A 92 -10.48 1.29 9.42
CA THR A 92 -11.53 0.72 10.25
C THR A 92 -11.74 -0.75 9.88
N GLY A 93 -11.70 -1.65 10.87
CA GLY A 93 -12.00 -3.07 10.66
C GLY A 93 -10.85 -3.92 10.11
N LEU A 94 -9.63 -3.39 10.04
CA LEU A 94 -8.44 -4.19 9.71
C LEU A 94 -8.22 -5.30 10.76
N PRO A 95 -8.27 -6.59 10.39
CA PRO A 95 -7.95 -7.65 11.33
C PRO A 95 -6.47 -7.58 11.73
N PRO A 96 -6.13 -8.01 12.97
CA PRO A 96 -4.76 -7.96 13.49
C PRO A 96 -3.79 -8.92 12.79
N THR A 97 -4.25 -9.67 11.79
CA THR A 97 -3.48 -10.68 11.06
C THR A 97 -2.74 -10.14 9.84
N ILE A 98 -3.01 -8.90 9.42
CA ILE A 98 -2.32 -8.28 8.28
C ILE A 98 -1.25 -7.32 8.81
N ASN A 99 -0.01 -7.57 8.40
CA ASN A 99 1.13 -6.73 8.71
C ASN A 99 1.33 -5.70 7.59
N VAL A 100 1.41 -4.43 7.96
CA VAL A 100 1.78 -3.32 7.07
C VAL A 100 3.17 -2.81 7.44
N PHE A 101 4.02 -2.57 6.44
CA PHE A 101 5.38 -2.07 6.66
C PHE A 101 5.88 -1.18 5.52
#